data_AF-A0AA35U6T6-F1
#
_entry.id   AF-A0AA35U6T6-F1
#
_cell.length_a   1.000
_cell.length_b   1.000
_cell.length_c   1.000
_cell.angle_alpha   90.00
_cell.angle_beta   90.00
_cell.angle_gamma   90.00
#
_symmetry.space_group_name_H-M   'P 1'
#
loop_
_entity.id
_entity.type
_entity.pdbx_description
1 polymer ?
#
loop_
_entity_poly.entity_id
_entity_poly.type
_entity_poly.pdbx_seq_one_letter_code
_entity_poly.pdbx_strand_id
1 'polypeptide(L)' 'MKYHLLILISLGILSCSEEDCVTIEEKQEINGNYYFFFGEGDRYTFNPDEQSLLVPDAQQSGKVTAEDFNQYQVGDQYCY' A
#
# COMPACT_ATOMS: atom_id res chain seq x y z
N MET A 1 -18.20 41.85 27.42
CA MET A 1 -18.58 40.92 26.33
C MET A 1 -17.97 41.42 25.03
N LYS A 2 -17.02 40.70 24.46
CA LYS A 2 -16.57 40.89 23.08
C LYS A 2 -15.84 39.61 22.67
N TYR A 3 -16.61 38.66 22.17
CA TYR A 3 -16.10 37.38 21.69
C TYR A 3 -15.33 37.64 20.39
N HIS A 4 -14.03 37.37 20.41
CA HIS A 4 -13.22 37.34 19.20
C HIS A 4 -13.55 36.06 18.44
N LEU A 5 -14.32 36.17 17.35
CA LEU A 5 -14.61 35.05 16.47
C LEU A 5 -13.55 35.04 15.35
N LEU A 6 -12.44 34.34 15.57
CA LEU A 6 -11.48 33.99 14.52
C LEU A 6 -12.03 32.81 13.74
N ILE A 7 -12.57 33.08 12.55
CA ILE A 7 -12.96 32.05 11.59
C ILE A 7 -11.69 31.66 10.82
N LEU A 8 -11.09 30.53 11.19
CA LEU A 8 -10.07 29.86 10.39
C LEU A 8 -10.81 28.98 9.36
N ILE A 9 -11.01 29.48 8.15
CA ILE A 9 -11.40 28.64 7.01
C ILE A 9 -10.13 27.95 6.52
N SER A 10 -9.88 26.75 7.04
CA SER A 10 -8.97 25.81 6.41
C SER A 10 -9.65 25.25 5.17
N LEU A 11 -9.41 25.87 4.01
CA LEU A 11 -9.70 25.27 2.71
C LEU A 11 -8.67 24.13 2.52
N GLY A 12 -8.98 22.97 3.08
CA GLY A 12 -8.29 21.73 2.79
C GLY A 12 -8.62 21.31 1.37
N ILE A 13 -7.66 21.55 0.48
CA ILE A 13 -7.46 20.97 -0.85
C ILE A 13 -8.06 19.56 -0.93
N LEU A 14 -9.21 19.43 -1.59
CA LEU A 14 -9.69 18.15 -2.12
C LEU A 14 -8.83 17.83 -3.36
N SER A 15 -7.61 17.34 -3.15
CA SER A 15 -6.90 16.60 -4.19
C SER A 15 -7.50 15.20 -4.24
N CYS A 16 -8.54 15.03 -5.04
CA CYS A 16 -8.97 13.68 -5.42
C CYS A 16 -7.98 13.20 -6.48
N SER A 17 -6.87 12.58 -6.07
CA SER A 17 -6.24 11.59 -6.93
C SER A 17 -7.23 10.43 -7.05
N GLU A 18 -7.42 9.92 -8.26
CA GLU A 18 -7.97 8.58 -8.41
C GLU A 18 -6.90 7.65 -7.85
N GLU A 19 -7.03 7.29 -6.58
CA GLU A 19 -6.15 6.32 -5.93
C GLU A 19 -6.62 4.92 -6.34
N ASP A 20 -5.72 4.15 -6.92
CA ASP A 20 -5.99 2.75 -7.20
C ASP A 20 -5.87 1.98 -5.88
N CYS A 21 -6.93 1.26 -5.52
CA CYS A 21 -6.99 0.53 -4.27
C CYS A 21 -7.09 -0.97 -4.51
N VAL A 22 -6.40 -1.72 -3.65
CA VAL A 22 -6.39 -3.18 -3.64
C VAL A 22 -6.81 -3.70 -2.27
N THR A 23 -7.40 -4.89 -2.21
CA THR A 23 -7.60 -5.60 -0.95
C THR A 23 -6.37 -6.44 -0.66
N ILE A 24 -5.79 -6.29 0.54
CA ILE A 24 -4.64 -7.06 0.96
C ILE A 24 -5.10 -8.49 1.24
N GLU A 25 -4.67 -9.45 0.44
CA GLU A 25 -4.99 -10.86 0.65
C GLU A 25 -3.93 -11.58 1.47
N GLU A 26 -2.67 -11.16 1.33
CA GLU A 26 -1.55 -11.74 2.06
C GLU A 26 -0.45 -10.69 2.27
N LYS A 27 0.32 -10.89 3.34
CA LYS A 27 1.44 -10.05 3.73
C LYS A 27 2.67 -10.93 3.93
N GLN A 28 3.78 -10.60 3.29
CA GLN A 28 5.03 -11.32 3.50
C GLN A 28 6.26 -10.42 3.56
N GLU A 29 7.25 -10.85 4.34
CA GLU A 29 8.61 -10.33 4.30
C GLU A 29 9.50 -11.27 3.49
N ILE A 30 10.17 -10.73 2.46
CA ILE A 30 11.04 -11.48 1.56
C ILE A 30 12.35 -10.72 1.41
N ASN A 31 13.46 -11.35 1.81
CA ASN A 31 14.80 -10.76 1.74
C ASN A 31 14.90 -9.36 2.39
N GLY A 32 14.23 -9.17 3.54
CA GLY A 32 14.20 -7.89 4.27
C GLY A 32 13.31 -6.81 3.65
N ASN A 33 12.50 -7.16 2.66
CA ASN A 33 11.52 -6.27 2.03
C ASN A 33 10.10 -6.73 2.36
N TYR A 34 9.16 -5.80 2.45
CA TYR A 34 7.78 -6.05 2.85
C TYR A 34 6.86 -5.94 1.63
N TYR A 35 5.96 -6.91 1.47
CA TYR A 35 5.06 -6.97 0.33
C TYR A 35 3.61 -7.20 0.76
N PHE A 36 2.70 -6.49 0.11
CA PHE A 36 1.28 -6.84 0.08
C PHE A 36 1.01 -7.60 -1.20
N PHE A 37 0.30 -8.72 -1.09
CA PHE A 37 -0.20 -9.49 -2.22
C PHE A 37 -1.70 -9.26 -2.35
N PHE A 38 -2.14 -9.15 -3.59
CA PHE A 38 -3.52 -8.84 -3.97
C PHE A 38 -3.87 -9.55 -5.27
N GLY A 39 -5.14 -9.93 -5.43
CA GLY A 39 -5.64 -10.57 -6.64
C GLY A 39 -5.49 -12.10 -6.67
N GLU A 40 -6.17 -12.71 -7.63
CA GLU A 40 -6.16 -14.16 -7.86
C GLU A 40 -5.13 -14.52 -8.94
N GLY A 41 -4.09 -15.27 -8.58
CA GLY A 41 -3.08 -15.73 -9.55
C GLY A 41 -1.80 -16.25 -8.92
N ASP A 42 -0.82 -16.56 -9.77
CA ASP A 42 0.53 -16.93 -9.33
C ASP A 42 1.20 -15.71 -8.69
N ARG A 43 1.52 -15.82 -7.40
CA ARG A 43 2.10 -14.71 -6.61
C ARG A 43 3.58 -14.47 -6.88
N TYR A 44 4.24 -15.40 -7.54
CA TYR A 44 5.66 -15.32 -7.83
C TYR A 44 5.92 -15.56 -9.31
N THR A 45 6.86 -14.83 -9.85
CA THR A 45 7.34 -14.96 -11.22
C THR A 45 8.83 -15.28 -11.25
N PHE A 46 9.29 -15.83 -12.37
CA PHE A 46 10.69 -16.13 -12.57
C PHE A 46 11.43 -14.88 -13.02
N ASN A 47 12.49 -14.50 -12.28
CA ASN A 47 13.38 -13.42 -12.70
C ASN A 47 14.81 -13.96 -12.86
N PRO A 48 15.33 -14.11 -14.09
CA PRO A 48 16.67 -14.64 -14.34
C PRO A 48 17.80 -13.73 -13.84
N ASP A 49 17.52 -12.45 -13.62
CA ASP A 49 18.52 -11.45 -13.22
C ASP A 49 18.69 -11.35 -11.69
N GLU A 50 17.81 -12.00 -10.92
CA GLU A 50 17.86 -12.04 -9.46
C GLU A 50 18.54 -13.33 -8.97
N GLN A 51 19.23 -13.25 -7.83
CA GLN A 51 19.83 -14.43 -7.18
C GLN A 51 18.76 -15.45 -6.72
N SER A 52 17.51 -15.00 -6.55
CA SER A 52 16.34 -15.85 -6.35
C SER A 52 15.63 -16.09 -7.67
N LEU A 53 15.46 -17.37 -8.04
CA LEU A 53 14.74 -17.74 -9.25
C LEU A 53 13.24 -17.41 -9.18
N LEU A 54 12.70 -17.11 -7.99
CA LEU A 54 11.31 -16.69 -7.78
C LEU A 54 11.29 -15.34 -7.06
N VAL A 55 10.60 -14.37 -7.65
CA VAL A 55 10.37 -13.03 -7.06
C VAL A 55 8.87 -12.75 -7.04
N PRO A 56 8.39 -11.90 -6.10
CA PRO A 56 6.99 -11.48 -6.11
C PRO A 56 6.56 -10.92 -7.47
N ASP A 57 5.42 -11.36 -7.98
CA ASP A 57 4.86 -10.85 -9.22
C ASP A 57 4.34 -9.43 -9.00
N ALA A 58 4.87 -8.44 -9.72
CA ALA A 58 4.49 -7.04 -9.60
C ALA A 58 3.03 -6.75 -10.02
N GLN A 59 2.35 -7.67 -10.72
CA GLN A 59 0.93 -7.56 -11.05
C GLN A 59 0.02 -8.05 -9.92
N GLN A 60 0.55 -8.87 -9.01
CA GLN A 60 -0.19 -9.49 -7.90
C GLN A 60 0.41 -9.10 -6.54
N SER A 61 1.36 -8.17 -6.53
CA SER A 61 2.02 -7.71 -5.31
C SER A 61 2.58 -6.30 -5.45
N GLY A 62 2.66 -5.61 -4.32
CA GLY A 62 3.26 -4.29 -4.18
C GLY A 62 4.23 -4.28 -3.01
N LYS A 63 5.45 -3.80 -3.24
CA LYS A 63 6.42 -3.56 -2.18
C LYS A 63 5.99 -2.33 -1.38
N VAL A 64 5.95 -2.47 -0.06
CA VAL A 64 5.53 -1.41 0.87
C VAL A 64 6.60 -1.12 1.91
N THR A 65 6.41 -0.04 2.66
CA THR A 65 7.28 0.28 3.79
C THR A 65 7.01 -0.67 4.95
N ALA A 66 7.96 -0.77 5.88
CA ALA A 66 7.76 -1.51 7.13
C ALA A 66 6.63 -0.90 7.98
N GLU A 67 6.43 0.42 7.88
CA GLU A 67 5.37 1.13 8.61
C GLU A 67 4.00 0.72 8.10
N ASP A 68 3.77 0.82 6.78
CA ASP A 68 2.53 0.39 6.15
C ASP A 68 2.28 -1.10 6.42
N PHE A 69 3.34 -1.92 6.28
CA PHE A 69 3.24 -3.35 6.55
C PHE A 69 2.77 -3.65 7.98
N ASN A 70 3.14 -2.87 8.98
CA ASN A 70 2.69 -3.09 10.35
C ASN A 70 1.32 -2.46 10.64
N GLN A 71 0.95 -1.40 9.92
CA GLN A 71 -0.31 -0.68 10.10
C GLN A 71 -1.51 -1.44 9.53
N TYR A 72 -1.38 -2.00 8.33
CA TYR A 72 -2.49 -2.64 7.62
C TYR A 72 -2.58 -4.14 7.91
N GLN A 73 -3.78 -4.71 7.81
CA GLN A 73 -4.08 -6.12 8.02
C GLN A 73 -4.53 -6.81 6.73
N VAL A 74 -4.48 -8.14 6.72
CA VAL A 74 -5.12 -8.93 5.66
C VAL A 74 -6.62 -8.68 5.72
N GLY A 75 -7.22 -8.35 4.58
CA GLY A 75 -8.61 -7.92 4.42
C GLY A 75 -8.78 -6.40 4.38
N ASP A 76 -7.77 -5.62 4.75
CA ASP A 76 -7.82 -4.17 4.62
C ASP A 76 -7.67 -3.74 3.16
N GLN A 77 -8.24 -2.58 2.85
CA GLN A 77 -8.03 -1.90 1.57
C GLN A 77 -6.82 -0.99 1.68
N TYR A 78 -5.91 -1.08 0.71
CA TYR A 78 -4.71 -0.25 0.58
C TYR A 78 -4.72 0.48 -0.76
N CYS A 79 -4.53 1.80 -0.73
CA CYS A 79 -4.58 2.67 -1.90
C CYS A 79 -3.21 3.31 -2.13
N TYR A 80 -2.80 3.45 -3.39
CA TYR A 80 -1.45 3.90 -3.77
C TYR A 80 -1.45 4.85 -4.97
#